data_AF-A0A7X8IEQ6-F1
#
_entry.id   AF-A0A7X8IEQ6-F1
#
_cell.length_a   1.000
_cell.length_b   1.000
_cell.length_c   1.000
_cell.angle_alpha   90.00
_cell.angle_beta   90.00
_cell.angle_gamma   90.00
#
_symmetry.space_group_name_H-M   'P 1'
#
loop_
_entity.id
_entity.type
_entity.pdbx_description
1 polymer ?
#
loop_
_entity_poly.entity_id
_entity_poly.type
_entity_poly.pdbx_seq_one_letter_code
_entity_poly.pdbx_strand_id
1 'polypeptide(L)'
;KGLDPENQLCTDDFAGHLAHNVNLSLKAIVALGAYANLAERMGETQTAELYRQTAESYVKEWMRMADDGDHYRLAFDRPGTWSQKYNLVWDSILKLNLFPKEVAEKEMAFYKRMQNPYGLPLDNRSEYTKLDWIHWTASITHNKDDFKALIAPVVRFLNETPDRMPMTDWYWTHNARQRGFRARPVVGGVFIQLMQDQNIWSKWVAKADSMTSTWSAIPNPPKIIEVVETSMTSPKQWYYVFEQPEQNWFAVDFDPAAAGWRKGPGGFGTRGTPGAAVRTQWNTSDIWLRREFELAEIRADLHLYVHHDEDAQLYINGVKIADLGGFTTDYEPYPLSETARKALRIGTNVIAIHCRQTGGGQYIDAGFVRVIPQD
;
A
#
# COMPACT_ATOMS: atom_id res chain seq x y z
N LYS A 1 22.38 31.25 0.99
CA LYS A 1 20.96 31.16 1.42
C LYS A 1 20.42 29.73 1.37
N GLY A 2 20.75 28.90 0.37
CA GLY A 2 20.32 27.49 0.36
C GLY A 2 20.89 26.64 1.51
N LEU A 3 22.14 26.89 1.93
CA LEU A 3 22.78 26.17 3.03
C LEU A 3 22.06 26.34 4.38
N ASP A 4 21.52 27.52 4.67
CA ASP A 4 20.78 27.78 5.90
C ASP A 4 19.53 28.62 5.59
N PRO A 5 18.36 27.97 5.41
CA PRO A 5 17.14 28.66 4.98
C PRO A 5 16.49 29.43 6.13
N GLU A 6 16.36 30.74 6.01
CA GLU A 6 15.90 31.64 7.08
C GLU A 6 14.44 31.42 7.51
N ASN A 7 13.44 31.55 6.61
CA ASN A 7 12.02 31.39 6.99
C ASN A 7 11.15 30.93 5.81
N GLN A 8 11.55 29.84 5.16
CA GLN A 8 10.85 29.29 3.99
C GLN A 8 9.82 28.23 4.40
N LEU A 9 8.73 28.15 3.63
CA LEU A 9 7.90 26.96 3.63
C LEU A 9 8.66 25.82 2.96
N CYS A 10 8.52 24.62 3.50
CA CYS A 10 8.91 23.40 2.82
C CYS A 10 7.64 22.63 2.42
N THR A 11 7.80 21.52 1.71
CA THR A 11 6.65 20.67 1.34
C THR A 11 5.93 20.06 2.56
N ASP A 12 6.52 20.16 3.74
CA ASP A 12 5.94 19.77 5.02
C ASP A 12 5.29 20.98 5.72
N ASP A 13 4.74 21.92 4.94
CA ASP A 13 4.04 23.12 5.42
C ASP A 13 2.83 22.81 6.33
N PHE A 14 2.22 21.65 6.15
CA PHE A 14 1.21 21.08 7.05
C PHE A 14 1.74 20.83 8.48
N ALA A 15 3.05 20.85 8.69
CA ALA A 15 3.72 20.81 9.98
C ALA A 15 4.14 22.21 10.49
N GLY A 16 3.78 23.27 9.77
CA GLY A 16 4.11 24.66 10.06
C GLY A 16 5.45 25.12 9.44
N HIS A 17 5.68 26.43 9.49
CA HIS A 17 6.95 27.04 9.06
C HIS A 17 8.11 26.55 9.94
N LEU A 18 9.26 26.30 9.32
CA LEU A 18 10.48 25.90 10.02
C LEU A 18 11.71 26.55 9.38
N ALA A 19 12.22 27.58 10.06
CA ALA A 19 13.53 28.15 9.83
C ALA A 19 14.63 27.10 10.01
N HIS A 20 15.77 27.32 9.36
CA HIS A 20 17.01 26.55 9.54
C HIS A 20 16.86 25.04 9.27
N ASN A 21 15.88 24.67 8.42
CA ASN A 21 15.53 23.27 8.17
C ASN A 21 16.69 22.52 7.49
N VAL A 22 17.18 21.50 8.20
CA VAL A 22 18.34 20.70 7.82
C VAL A 22 18.07 19.87 6.56
N ASN A 23 16.89 19.27 6.43
CA ASN A 23 16.53 18.46 5.26
C ASN A 23 16.26 19.31 4.01
N LEU A 24 15.78 20.55 4.17
CA LEU A 24 15.63 21.52 3.08
C LEU A 24 17.00 22.02 2.60
N SER A 25 17.93 22.28 3.53
CA SER A 25 19.32 22.60 3.19
C SER A 25 19.99 21.48 2.41
N LEU A 26 19.81 20.22 2.82
CA LEU A 26 20.29 19.05 2.09
C LEU A 26 19.79 19.04 0.65
N LYS A 27 18.48 19.31 0.44
CA LYS A 27 17.89 19.40 -0.91
C LYS A 27 18.57 20.48 -1.76
N ALA A 28 18.91 21.63 -1.19
CA ALA A 28 19.63 22.68 -1.89
C ALA A 28 21.04 22.23 -2.29
N ILE A 29 21.75 21.51 -1.41
CA ILE A 29 23.09 20.97 -1.70
C ILE A 29 23.04 19.97 -2.86
N VAL A 30 22.11 19.02 -2.82
CA VAL A 30 21.88 18.07 -3.91
C VAL A 30 21.55 18.79 -5.22
N ALA A 31 20.73 19.84 -5.18
CA ALA A 31 20.40 20.62 -6.36
C ALA A 31 21.62 21.31 -6.99
N LEU A 32 22.57 21.82 -6.17
CA LEU A 32 23.81 22.41 -6.67
C LEU A 32 24.68 21.37 -7.38
N GLY A 33 24.82 20.16 -6.82
CA GLY A 33 25.56 19.08 -7.49
C GLY A 33 24.89 18.61 -8.77
N ALA A 34 23.56 18.52 -8.78
CA ALA A 34 22.80 18.20 -10.00
C ALA A 34 23.01 19.28 -11.08
N TYR A 35 23.00 20.56 -10.70
CA TYR A 35 23.27 21.65 -11.63
C TYR A 35 24.71 21.63 -12.16
N ALA A 36 25.70 21.31 -11.30
CA ALA A 36 27.08 21.11 -11.73
C ALA A 36 27.21 20.01 -12.79
N ASN A 37 26.57 18.86 -12.58
CA ASN A 37 26.54 17.76 -13.56
C ASN A 37 25.86 18.16 -14.89
N LEU A 38 24.82 18.99 -14.85
CA LEU A 38 24.18 19.51 -16.06
C LEU A 38 25.12 20.47 -16.80
N ALA A 39 25.74 21.41 -16.10
CA ALA A 39 26.69 22.36 -16.68
C ALA A 39 27.87 21.64 -17.35
N GLU A 40 28.42 20.60 -16.71
CA GLU A 40 29.49 19.77 -17.27
C GLU A 40 29.06 19.12 -18.59
N ARG A 41 27.85 18.54 -18.65
CA ARG A 41 27.30 17.92 -19.86
C ARG A 41 27.03 18.91 -20.99
N MET A 42 26.83 20.18 -20.66
CA MET A 42 26.68 21.27 -21.63
C MET A 42 28.03 21.87 -22.08
N GLY A 43 29.16 21.41 -21.52
CA GLY A 43 30.49 21.95 -21.79
C GLY A 43 30.83 23.22 -21.00
N GLU A 44 30.00 23.64 -20.05
CA GLU A 44 30.21 24.81 -19.19
C GLU A 44 31.11 24.46 -17.99
N THR A 45 32.37 24.12 -18.26
CA THR A 45 33.31 23.59 -17.25
C THR A 45 33.54 24.49 -16.04
N GLN A 46 33.63 25.81 -16.23
CA GLN A 46 33.80 26.76 -15.11
C GLN A 46 32.56 26.81 -14.20
N THR A 47 31.37 26.79 -14.81
CA THR A 47 30.10 26.73 -14.08
C THR A 47 30.02 25.42 -13.29
N ALA A 48 30.34 24.29 -13.93
CA ALA A 48 30.34 22.98 -13.29
C ALA A 48 31.26 22.94 -12.06
N GLU A 49 32.51 23.40 -12.20
CA GLU A 49 33.48 23.41 -11.12
C GLU A 49 33.03 24.28 -9.95
N LEU A 50 32.54 25.50 -10.24
CA LEU A 50 32.07 26.43 -9.21
C LEU A 50 30.95 25.80 -8.35
N TYR A 51 29.93 25.23 -8.99
CA TYR A 51 28.79 24.66 -8.28
C TYR A 51 29.13 23.34 -7.60
N ARG A 52 30.03 22.54 -8.17
CA ARG A 52 30.55 21.31 -7.55
C ARG A 52 31.30 21.63 -6.26
N GLN A 53 32.27 22.52 -6.31
CA GLN A 53 33.05 22.95 -5.13
C GLN A 53 32.14 23.57 -4.06
N THR A 54 31.15 24.35 -4.48
CA THR A 54 30.17 24.94 -3.56
C THR A 54 29.35 23.86 -2.85
N ALA A 55 28.84 22.86 -3.58
CA ALA A 55 28.09 21.75 -3.00
C ALA A 55 28.94 20.95 -1.99
N GLU A 56 30.18 20.60 -2.35
CA GLU A 56 31.08 19.84 -1.48
C GLU A 56 31.49 20.62 -0.23
N SER A 57 31.71 21.94 -0.36
CA SER A 57 31.93 22.83 0.78
C SER A 57 30.71 22.86 1.71
N TYR A 58 29.51 22.95 1.14
CA TYR A 58 28.27 22.95 1.90
C TYR A 58 27.98 21.62 2.57
N VAL A 59 28.36 20.46 2.00
CA VAL A 59 28.25 19.17 2.70
C VAL A 59 29.05 19.19 4.00
N LYS A 60 30.31 19.64 3.96
CA LYS A 60 31.18 19.69 5.15
C LYS A 60 30.57 20.57 6.24
N GLU A 61 30.07 21.74 5.84
CA GLU A 61 29.47 22.67 6.77
C GLU A 61 28.11 22.19 7.29
N TRP A 62 27.28 21.60 6.44
CA TRP A 62 26.01 20.97 6.83
C TRP A 62 26.24 19.88 7.87
N MET A 63 27.21 18.99 7.64
CA MET A 63 27.54 17.91 8.58
C MET A 63 27.98 18.48 9.93
N ARG A 64 28.77 19.56 9.94
CA ARG A 64 29.22 20.23 11.16
C ARG A 64 28.07 20.91 11.92
N MET A 65 27.20 21.64 11.21
CA MET A 65 26.12 22.42 11.80
C MET A 65 24.95 21.55 12.28
N ALA A 66 24.64 20.49 11.55
CA ALA A 66 23.48 19.65 11.82
C ALA A 66 23.77 18.49 12.77
N ASP A 67 25.04 18.17 13.06
CA ASP A 67 25.38 17.00 13.89
C ASP A 67 24.82 17.13 15.32
N ASP A 68 24.14 16.08 15.77
CA ASP A 68 23.61 15.95 17.13
C ASP A 68 24.15 14.70 17.85
N GLY A 69 25.24 14.12 17.33
CA GLY A 69 25.93 12.98 17.93
C GLY A 69 25.54 11.67 17.27
N ASP A 70 24.32 11.17 17.47
CA ASP A 70 23.84 9.90 16.90
C ASP A 70 22.86 10.06 15.72
N HIS A 71 22.53 11.31 15.34
CA HIS A 71 21.68 11.70 14.20
C HIS A 71 21.94 13.15 13.79
N TYR A 72 21.26 13.66 12.74
CA TYR A 72 21.28 15.08 12.38
C TYR A 72 19.95 15.79 12.70
N ARG A 73 20.09 17.04 13.12
CA ARG A 73 18.99 17.85 13.67
C ARG A 73 17.81 18.04 12.72
N LEU A 74 16.63 18.37 13.25
CA LEU A 74 15.50 18.86 12.44
C LEU A 74 15.81 20.24 11.85
N ALA A 75 16.35 21.14 12.68
CA ALA A 75 16.80 22.47 12.31
C ALA A 75 18.16 22.78 12.96
N PHE A 76 19.02 23.55 12.29
CA PHE A 76 20.42 23.76 12.74
C PHE A 76 20.51 24.34 14.15
N ASP A 77 19.56 25.21 14.50
CA ASP A 77 19.45 25.93 15.78
C ASP A 77 18.69 25.15 16.87
N ARG A 78 18.27 23.90 16.61
CA ARG A 78 17.45 23.09 17.53
C ARG A 78 18.13 21.77 17.91
N PRO A 79 19.03 21.77 18.92
CA PRO A 79 19.61 20.53 19.43
C PRO A 79 18.55 19.62 20.06
N GLY A 80 18.77 18.31 20.03
CA GLY A 80 17.87 17.27 20.53
C GLY A 80 16.67 16.99 19.62
N THR A 81 16.68 17.47 18.37
CA THR A 81 15.57 17.32 17.42
C THR A 81 15.98 16.51 16.21
N TRP A 82 15.02 15.90 15.50
CA TRP A 82 15.35 15.08 14.33
C TRP A 82 14.23 15.10 13.30
N SER A 83 14.59 14.77 12.06
CA SER A 83 13.65 14.56 10.96
C SER A 83 14.20 13.57 9.95
N GLN A 84 13.31 12.88 9.25
CA GLN A 84 13.64 12.06 8.10
C GLN A 84 14.42 12.86 7.05
N LYS A 85 15.63 12.41 6.69
CA LYS A 85 16.45 12.98 5.62
C LYS A 85 16.10 12.40 4.26
N TYR A 86 14.81 12.37 3.93
CA TYR A 86 14.30 11.76 2.70
C TYR A 86 14.90 12.36 1.41
N ASN A 87 15.37 13.62 1.43
CA ASN A 87 16.01 14.23 0.26
C ASN A 87 17.39 13.63 -0.06
N LEU A 88 18.02 12.91 0.89
CA LEU A 88 19.32 12.26 0.70
C LEU A 88 19.29 11.19 -0.41
N VAL A 89 18.13 10.61 -0.66
CA VAL A 89 17.94 9.58 -1.71
C VAL A 89 18.39 10.06 -3.09
N TRP A 90 18.28 11.36 -3.37
CA TRP A 90 18.62 11.97 -4.66
C TRP A 90 20.12 12.09 -4.89
N ASP A 91 20.93 12.18 -3.83
CA ASP A 91 22.41 12.20 -3.97
C ASP A 91 22.89 10.93 -4.68
N SER A 92 22.30 9.79 -4.31
CA SER A 92 22.64 8.49 -4.91
C SER A 92 21.95 8.22 -6.23
N ILE A 93 20.64 8.50 -6.35
CA ILE A 93 19.89 8.29 -7.61
C ILE A 93 20.53 9.07 -8.76
N LEU A 94 20.96 10.31 -8.49
CA LEU A 94 21.64 11.16 -9.48
C LEU A 94 23.16 10.92 -9.56
N LYS A 95 23.69 9.98 -8.76
CA LYS A 95 25.11 9.62 -8.69
C LYS A 95 26.02 10.84 -8.45
N LEU A 96 25.58 11.78 -7.62
CA LEU A 96 26.34 12.99 -7.30
C LEU A 96 27.49 12.67 -6.32
N ASN A 97 27.30 11.68 -5.44
CA ASN A 97 28.28 11.26 -4.43
C ASN A 97 28.79 12.45 -3.61
N LEU A 98 27.90 13.33 -3.17
CA LEU A 98 28.26 14.51 -2.36
C LEU A 98 28.39 14.13 -0.89
N PHE A 99 27.45 13.33 -0.37
CA PHE A 99 27.40 12.98 1.04
C PHE A 99 28.15 11.65 1.30
N PRO A 100 29.00 11.59 2.35
CA PRO A 100 29.58 10.33 2.80
C PRO A 100 28.50 9.32 3.21
N LYS A 101 28.76 8.02 2.99
CA LYS A 101 27.78 6.95 3.28
C LYS A 101 27.39 6.91 4.76
N GLU A 102 28.32 7.29 5.63
CA GLU A 102 28.15 7.33 7.08
C GLU A 102 27.00 8.26 7.48
N VAL A 103 26.66 9.28 6.68
CA VAL A 103 25.51 10.16 6.92
C VAL A 103 24.20 9.36 6.87
N ALA A 104 24.03 8.55 5.83
CA ALA A 104 22.85 7.71 5.64
C ALA A 104 22.78 6.58 6.69
N GLU A 105 23.92 5.95 6.99
CA GLU A 105 24.02 4.87 7.98
C GLU A 105 23.69 5.38 9.40
N LYS A 106 24.19 6.57 9.75
CA LYS A 106 23.93 7.24 11.03
C LYS A 106 22.44 7.50 11.24
N GLU A 107 21.80 8.15 10.25
CA GLU A 107 20.37 8.43 10.27
C GLU A 107 19.54 7.13 10.32
N MET A 108 19.89 6.13 9.50
CA MET A 108 19.16 4.86 9.48
C MET A 108 19.24 4.10 10.81
N ALA A 109 20.41 4.10 11.46
CA ALA A 109 20.58 3.50 12.78
C ALA A 109 19.68 4.18 13.82
N PHE A 110 19.53 5.51 13.74
CA PHE A 110 18.63 6.27 14.59
C PHE A 110 17.15 5.99 14.28
N TYR A 111 16.75 6.01 13.01
CA TYR A 111 15.37 5.79 12.57
C TYR A 111 14.80 4.44 12.99
N LYS A 112 15.60 3.38 12.92
CA LYS A 112 15.17 2.06 13.38
C LYS A 112 14.75 2.04 14.85
N ARG A 113 15.31 2.92 15.69
CA ARG A 113 14.94 3.06 17.12
C ARG A 113 13.68 3.89 17.33
N MET A 114 13.35 4.78 16.38
CA MET A 114 12.24 5.74 16.48
C MET A 114 10.95 5.29 15.79
N GLN A 115 10.90 4.07 15.26
CA GLN A 115 9.70 3.58 14.60
C GLN A 115 8.56 3.30 15.58
N ASN A 116 7.38 3.72 15.17
CA ASN A 116 6.12 3.34 15.78
C ASN A 116 5.53 2.10 15.07
N PRO A 117 4.48 1.46 15.62
CA PRO A 117 3.93 0.22 15.09
C PRO A 117 3.54 0.25 13.61
N TYR A 118 3.22 1.43 13.07
CA TYR A 118 2.75 1.63 11.70
C TYR A 118 3.67 2.51 10.84
N GLY A 119 4.85 2.90 11.35
CA GLY A 119 5.83 3.65 10.56
C GLY A 119 6.76 4.53 11.39
N LEU A 120 7.78 5.06 10.74
CA LEU A 120 8.63 6.13 11.24
C LEU A 120 7.92 7.48 11.18
N PRO A 121 7.77 8.23 12.29
CA PRO A 121 7.29 9.62 12.26
C PRO A 121 8.14 10.50 11.33
N LEU A 122 7.52 11.54 10.76
CA LEU A 122 8.23 12.47 9.87
C LEU A 122 9.40 13.17 10.58
N ASP A 123 9.15 13.59 11.81
CA ASP A 123 10.07 14.25 12.72
C ASP A 123 9.54 14.15 14.15
N ASN A 124 10.27 14.72 15.11
CA ASN A 124 9.88 14.66 16.53
C ASN A 124 8.83 15.68 16.98
N ARG A 125 8.21 16.45 16.07
CA ARG A 125 7.12 17.37 16.42
C ARG A 125 5.78 16.67 16.57
N SER A 126 5.65 15.47 16.00
CA SER A 126 4.41 14.70 16.03
C SER A 126 4.57 13.27 15.54
N GLU A 127 3.55 12.44 15.74
CA GLU A 127 3.60 11.00 15.45
C GLU A 127 3.00 10.60 14.09
N TYR A 128 2.73 11.56 13.21
CA TYR A 128 2.31 11.25 11.84
C TYR A 128 3.52 11.09 10.92
N THR A 129 3.28 10.48 9.77
CA THR A 129 4.29 10.38 8.70
C THR A 129 3.66 10.66 7.35
N LYS A 130 4.51 10.75 6.33
CA LYS A 130 4.09 10.77 4.93
C LYS A 130 4.56 9.48 4.26
N LEU A 131 3.66 8.82 3.56
CA LEU A 131 3.91 7.51 2.95
C LEU A 131 5.11 7.54 2.00
N ASP A 132 5.17 8.56 1.15
CA ASP A 132 6.26 8.81 0.21
C ASP A 132 7.59 9.09 0.93
N TRP A 133 7.60 9.97 1.94
CA TRP A 133 8.81 10.31 2.68
C TRP A 133 9.44 9.13 3.40
N ILE A 134 8.65 8.28 4.05
CA ILE A 134 9.21 7.07 4.69
C ILE A 134 9.79 6.10 3.66
N HIS A 135 9.21 5.98 2.46
CA HIS A 135 9.78 5.16 1.39
C HIS A 135 11.10 5.73 0.88
N TRP A 136 11.19 7.05 0.71
CA TRP A 136 12.45 7.70 0.29
C TRP A 136 13.53 7.55 1.35
N THR A 137 13.16 7.72 2.63
CA THR A 137 14.04 7.49 3.78
C THR A 137 14.53 6.05 3.85
N ALA A 138 13.64 5.07 3.63
CA ALA A 138 14.00 3.65 3.60
C ALA A 138 15.03 3.31 2.51
N SER A 139 15.13 4.14 1.47
CA SER A 139 16.00 3.94 0.31
C SER A 139 17.39 4.62 0.40
N ILE A 140 17.71 5.34 1.49
CA ILE A 140 18.94 6.16 1.54
C ILE A 140 20.24 5.36 1.72
N THR A 141 20.18 4.13 2.24
CA THR A 141 21.39 3.31 2.51
C THR A 141 21.66 2.27 1.42
N HIS A 142 20.72 2.04 0.50
CA HIS A 142 20.73 0.94 -0.47
C HIS A 142 20.83 -0.47 0.15
N ASN A 143 20.62 -0.59 1.45
CA ASN A 143 20.61 -1.88 2.13
C ASN A 143 19.18 -2.44 2.18
N LYS A 144 19.00 -3.68 1.71
CA LYS A 144 17.69 -4.33 1.64
C LYS A 144 17.04 -4.54 3.01
N ASP A 145 17.83 -4.80 4.04
CA ASP A 145 17.33 -5.04 5.39
C ASP A 145 16.97 -3.72 6.07
N ASP A 146 17.69 -2.64 5.81
CA ASP A 146 17.31 -1.29 6.22
C ASP A 146 15.97 -0.88 5.60
N PHE A 147 15.83 -1.08 4.28
CA PHE A 147 14.59 -0.78 3.57
C PHE A 147 13.42 -1.56 4.17
N LYS A 148 13.58 -2.88 4.34
CA LYS A 148 12.54 -3.72 4.96
C LYS A 148 12.21 -3.29 6.39
N ALA A 149 13.19 -2.87 7.18
CA ALA A 149 12.97 -2.44 8.55
C ALA A 149 11.99 -1.26 8.62
N LEU A 150 12.15 -0.26 7.75
CA LEU A 150 11.26 0.91 7.70
C LEU A 150 9.92 0.63 6.98
N ILE A 151 9.90 -0.28 6.00
CA ILE A 151 8.70 -0.56 5.22
C ILE A 151 7.77 -1.59 5.89
N ALA A 152 8.29 -2.49 6.74
CA ALA A 152 7.44 -3.49 7.39
C ALA A 152 6.28 -2.88 8.21
N PRO A 153 6.47 -1.80 9.00
CA PRO A 153 5.35 -1.12 9.65
C PRO A 153 4.38 -0.44 8.68
N VAL A 154 4.84 0.02 7.52
CA VAL A 154 3.97 0.60 6.48
C VAL A 154 3.09 -0.49 5.85
N VAL A 155 3.64 -1.69 5.62
CA VAL A 155 2.84 -2.84 5.17
C VAL A 155 1.80 -3.20 6.24
N ARG A 156 2.20 -3.16 7.52
CA ARG A 156 1.27 -3.37 8.64
C ARG A 156 0.15 -2.32 8.66
N PHE A 157 0.48 -1.05 8.46
CA PHE A 157 -0.49 0.04 8.31
C PHE A 157 -1.52 -0.26 7.22
N LEU A 158 -1.07 -0.66 6.04
CA LEU A 158 -1.97 -0.96 4.91
C LEU A 158 -2.90 -2.15 5.17
N ASN A 159 -2.49 -3.08 6.02
CA ASN A 159 -3.29 -4.25 6.39
C ASN A 159 -4.23 -4.00 7.58
N GLU A 160 -3.86 -3.12 8.50
CA GLU A 160 -4.55 -2.96 9.80
C GLU A 160 -5.26 -1.60 9.95
N THR A 161 -5.16 -0.68 8.99
CA THR A 161 -5.80 0.63 9.08
C THR A 161 -7.32 0.50 9.26
N PRO A 162 -7.93 1.19 10.25
CA PRO A 162 -9.37 1.15 10.45
C PRO A 162 -10.14 2.00 9.43
N ASP A 163 -9.42 2.79 8.62
CA ASP A 163 -10.03 3.76 7.72
C ASP A 163 -10.25 3.16 6.33
N ARG A 164 -11.52 3.08 5.93
CA ARG A 164 -11.97 2.51 4.65
C ARG A 164 -11.79 3.51 3.50
N MET A 165 -10.56 3.69 3.02
CA MET A 165 -10.23 4.62 1.93
C MET A 165 -9.03 4.16 1.10
N PRO A 166 -8.83 4.73 -0.11
CA PRO A 166 -7.60 4.48 -0.88
C PRO A 166 -6.36 4.85 -0.08
N MET A 167 -5.25 4.15 -0.34
CA MET A 167 -3.94 4.33 0.30
C MET A 167 -3.62 5.82 0.52
N THR A 168 -3.70 6.25 1.78
CA THR A 168 -3.44 7.63 2.19
C THR A 168 -1.95 7.88 2.28
N ASP A 169 -1.53 9.09 1.91
CA ASP A 169 -0.15 9.51 2.03
C ASP A 169 0.15 10.27 3.33
N TRP A 170 -0.83 10.44 4.25
CA TRP A 170 -0.64 11.14 5.53
C TRP A 170 -1.47 10.51 6.65
N TYR A 171 -0.79 9.81 7.54
CA TYR A 171 -1.40 8.97 8.57
C TYR A 171 -0.60 8.97 9.88
N TRP A 172 -1.25 8.55 10.96
CA TRP A 172 -0.70 8.41 12.30
C TRP A 172 0.02 7.07 12.45
N THR A 173 1.30 7.13 12.81
CA THR A 173 2.14 5.94 12.91
C THR A 173 1.90 5.12 14.19
N HIS A 174 1.18 5.66 15.17
CA HIS A 174 0.88 4.96 16.43
C HIS A 174 -0.47 4.21 16.40
N ASN A 175 -1.42 4.57 15.53
CA ASN A 175 -2.78 3.98 15.51
C ASN A 175 -3.35 3.66 14.12
N ALA A 176 -2.55 3.80 13.05
CA ALA A 176 -2.94 3.54 11.67
C ALA A 176 -4.10 4.39 11.13
N ARG A 177 -4.55 5.43 11.85
CA ARG A 177 -5.60 6.32 11.36
C ARG A 177 -5.05 7.33 10.36
N GLN A 178 -5.85 7.63 9.36
CA GLN A 178 -5.67 8.73 8.45
C GLN A 178 -5.58 10.04 9.24
N ARG A 179 -4.66 10.91 8.82
CA ARG A 179 -4.60 12.29 9.29
C ARG A 179 -5.30 13.27 8.34
N GLY A 180 -5.19 13.06 7.01
CA GLY A 180 -5.98 13.90 6.09
C GLY A 180 -5.87 13.62 4.58
N PHE A 181 -4.66 13.61 4.00
CA PHE A 181 -4.53 13.52 2.55
C PHE A 181 -4.93 12.14 2.02
N ARG A 182 -5.51 12.05 0.82
CA ARG A 182 -5.90 10.77 0.17
C ARG A 182 -5.98 10.92 -1.34
N ALA A 183 -5.81 9.80 -2.06
CA ALA A 183 -5.94 9.73 -3.52
C ALA A 183 -5.09 10.78 -4.28
N ARG A 184 -3.89 11.08 -3.78
CA ARG A 184 -2.96 12.05 -4.40
C ARG A 184 -1.89 11.32 -5.22
N PRO A 185 -1.43 11.89 -6.34
CA PRO A 185 -0.39 11.27 -7.18
C PRO A 185 0.95 11.11 -6.46
N VAL A 186 1.17 11.84 -5.35
CA VAL A 186 2.36 11.71 -4.49
C VAL A 186 2.55 10.30 -3.95
N VAL A 187 1.48 9.49 -3.87
CA VAL A 187 1.54 8.06 -3.53
C VAL A 187 2.49 7.29 -4.46
N GLY A 188 2.71 7.76 -5.69
CA GLY A 188 3.71 7.19 -6.60
C GLY A 188 5.14 7.22 -6.06
N GLY A 189 5.43 8.04 -5.04
CA GLY A 189 6.73 8.08 -4.35
C GLY A 189 7.16 6.74 -3.75
N VAL A 190 6.24 5.78 -3.55
CA VAL A 190 6.56 4.41 -3.09
C VAL A 190 7.46 3.64 -4.07
N PHE A 191 7.48 4.04 -5.35
CA PHE A 191 8.29 3.40 -6.39
C PHE A 191 9.74 3.90 -6.43
N ILE A 192 10.17 4.78 -5.53
CA ILE A 192 11.52 5.36 -5.50
C ILE A 192 12.64 4.29 -5.54
N GLN A 193 12.43 3.15 -4.86
CA GLN A 193 13.41 2.05 -4.83
C GLN A 193 13.68 1.48 -6.23
N LEU A 194 12.69 1.51 -7.13
CA LEU A 194 12.85 1.02 -8.51
C LEU A 194 13.83 1.89 -9.32
N MET A 195 13.96 3.19 -8.99
CA MET A 195 14.93 4.08 -9.63
C MET A 195 16.38 3.77 -9.22
N GLN A 196 16.58 3.02 -8.14
CA GLN A 196 17.90 2.56 -7.70
C GLN A 196 18.27 1.19 -8.25
N ASP A 197 17.29 0.44 -8.77
CA ASP A 197 17.53 -0.86 -9.39
C ASP A 197 18.03 -0.65 -10.84
N GLN A 198 19.34 -0.81 -11.01
CA GLN A 198 19.99 -0.64 -12.31
C GLN A 198 19.47 -1.61 -13.37
N ASN A 199 19.05 -2.82 -13.00
CA ASN A 199 18.51 -3.80 -13.95
C ASN A 199 17.13 -3.35 -14.45
N ILE A 200 16.27 -2.89 -13.54
CA ILE A 200 14.96 -2.34 -13.89
C ILE A 200 15.13 -1.08 -14.73
N TRP A 201 15.99 -0.16 -14.31
CA TRP A 201 16.28 1.06 -15.05
C TRP A 201 16.77 0.77 -16.47
N SER A 202 17.81 -0.08 -16.60
CA SER A 202 18.37 -0.45 -17.91
C SER A 202 17.35 -1.16 -18.81
N LYS A 203 16.48 -2.01 -18.25
CA LYS A 203 15.38 -2.66 -18.99
C LYS A 203 14.45 -1.63 -19.64
N TRP A 204 14.10 -0.56 -18.93
CA TRP A 204 13.17 0.45 -19.42
C TRP A 204 13.83 1.51 -20.30
N VAL A 205 15.05 1.94 -19.97
CA VAL A 205 15.82 2.87 -20.82
C VAL A 205 16.17 2.27 -22.17
N ALA A 206 16.51 0.97 -22.24
CA ALA A 206 16.73 0.30 -23.52
C ALA A 206 15.50 0.30 -24.45
N LYS A 207 14.30 0.55 -23.90
CA LYS A 207 13.07 0.71 -24.66
C LYS A 207 12.75 2.16 -25.00
N ALA A 208 13.47 3.14 -24.47
CA ALA A 208 13.18 4.56 -24.67
C ALA A 208 13.19 4.95 -26.15
N ASP A 209 14.18 4.47 -26.92
CA ASP A 209 14.28 4.73 -28.36
C ASP A 209 13.17 4.05 -29.18
N SER A 210 12.56 2.99 -28.63
CA SER A 210 11.42 2.29 -29.23
C SER A 210 10.06 2.92 -28.88
N MET A 211 10.03 3.92 -28.00
CA MET A 211 8.81 4.68 -27.70
C MET A 211 8.56 5.72 -28.80
N THR A 212 8.05 5.25 -29.94
CA THR A 212 7.58 6.12 -31.03
C THR A 212 6.18 6.68 -30.76
N SER A 213 5.49 6.18 -29.73
CA SER A 213 4.18 6.65 -29.28
C SER A 213 4.30 7.56 -28.06
N THR A 214 3.38 8.50 -27.91
CA THR A 214 3.30 9.41 -26.76
C THR A 214 2.94 8.70 -25.45
N TRP A 215 2.51 7.43 -25.48
CA TRP A 215 2.09 6.65 -24.31
C TRP A 215 2.41 5.15 -24.46
N SER A 216 2.73 4.48 -23.35
CA SER A 216 2.75 3.01 -23.27
C SER A 216 1.34 2.45 -23.45
N ALA A 217 1.20 1.30 -24.12
CA ALA A 217 -0.09 0.60 -24.16
C ALA A 217 -0.54 0.27 -22.74
N ILE A 218 -1.82 0.53 -22.44
CA ILE A 218 -2.44 0.07 -21.19
C ILE A 218 -2.36 -1.46 -21.21
N PRO A 219 -1.81 -2.11 -20.16
CA PRO A 219 -1.73 -3.56 -20.12
C PRO A 219 -3.13 -4.16 -20.24
N ASN A 220 -3.22 -5.30 -20.92
CA ASN A 220 -4.47 -6.02 -21.02
C ASN A 220 -4.91 -6.45 -19.61
N PRO A 221 -6.16 -6.19 -19.20
CA PRO A 221 -6.66 -6.68 -17.91
C PRO A 221 -6.59 -8.21 -17.89
N PRO A 222 -6.43 -8.85 -16.72
CA PRO A 222 -6.41 -10.31 -16.64
C PRO A 222 -7.74 -10.90 -17.15
N LYS A 223 -7.66 -12.06 -17.80
CA LYS A 223 -8.85 -12.81 -18.21
C LYS A 223 -9.43 -13.55 -17.00
N ILE A 224 -10.68 -13.25 -16.68
CA ILE A 224 -11.45 -13.92 -15.61
C ILE A 224 -12.28 -15.05 -16.23
N ILE A 225 -12.14 -16.26 -15.70
CA ILE A 225 -12.92 -17.44 -16.12
C ILE A 225 -13.64 -18.04 -14.92
N GLU A 226 -14.96 -18.07 -14.91
CA GLU A 226 -15.74 -18.71 -13.84
C GLU A 226 -15.47 -20.21 -13.77
N VAL A 227 -15.21 -20.71 -12.56
CA VAL A 227 -15.05 -22.13 -12.23
C VAL A 227 -16.25 -22.61 -11.43
N VAL A 228 -16.65 -21.81 -10.44
CA VAL A 228 -17.87 -22.00 -9.67
C VAL A 228 -18.67 -20.73 -9.84
N GLU A 229 -19.78 -20.85 -10.56
CA GLU A 229 -20.54 -19.70 -10.99
C GLU A 229 -21.11 -18.89 -9.82
N THR A 230 -21.11 -17.57 -9.98
CA THR A 230 -21.83 -16.66 -9.08
C THR A 230 -23.30 -16.61 -9.47
N SER A 231 -24.07 -15.84 -8.71
CA SER A 231 -25.45 -15.49 -9.01
C SER A 231 -25.56 -14.28 -9.93
N MET A 232 -24.46 -13.71 -10.43
CA MET A 232 -24.46 -12.49 -11.24
C MET A 232 -25.33 -12.65 -12.50
N THR A 233 -25.08 -13.70 -13.28
CA THR A 233 -25.79 -14.00 -14.54
C THR A 233 -27.01 -14.88 -14.29
N SER A 234 -26.84 -16.01 -13.60
CA SER A 234 -27.89 -17.01 -13.36
C SER A 234 -28.07 -17.29 -11.86
N PRO A 235 -29.32 -17.45 -11.37
CA PRO A 235 -29.57 -17.65 -9.95
C PRO A 235 -28.95 -18.94 -9.42
N LYS A 236 -28.16 -18.87 -8.35
CA LYS A 236 -27.68 -20.04 -7.61
C LYS A 236 -28.44 -20.19 -6.31
N GLN A 237 -28.85 -21.42 -5.98
CA GLN A 237 -29.60 -21.65 -4.75
C GLN A 237 -28.65 -21.67 -3.56
N TRP A 238 -29.00 -20.90 -2.53
CA TRP A 238 -28.32 -20.86 -1.25
C TRP A 238 -29.30 -21.18 -0.14
N TYR A 239 -28.82 -21.84 0.90
CA TYR A 239 -29.48 -21.80 2.20
C TYR A 239 -29.09 -20.51 2.91
N TYR A 240 -30.05 -19.90 3.61
CA TYR A 240 -29.80 -18.67 4.35
C TYR A 240 -30.64 -18.50 5.62
N VAL A 241 -30.12 -17.69 6.54
CA VAL A 241 -30.82 -17.19 7.74
C VAL A 241 -30.33 -15.77 8.07
N PHE A 242 -31.18 -14.95 8.70
CA PHE A 242 -30.86 -13.57 9.09
C PHE A 242 -30.61 -13.40 10.60
N GLU A 243 -30.90 -14.45 11.37
CA GLU A 243 -30.64 -14.54 12.80
C GLU A 243 -29.43 -15.43 13.04
N GLN A 244 -28.67 -15.16 14.10
CA GLN A 244 -27.45 -15.90 14.40
C GLN A 244 -27.73 -17.40 14.57
N PRO A 245 -27.14 -18.28 13.74
CA PRO A 245 -27.28 -19.72 13.87
C PRO A 245 -26.37 -20.26 14.99
N GLU A 246 -26.45 -21.57 15.23
CA GLU A 246 -25.55 -22.26 16.16
C GLU A 246 -24.07 -22.11 15.78
N GLN A 247 -23.16 -22.25 16.75
CA GLN A 247 -21.74 -21.89 16.57
C GLN A 247 -21.03 -22.64 15.42
N ASN A 248 -21.42 -23.89 15.13
CA ASN A 248 -20.79 -24.72 14.10
C ASN A 248 -21.50 -24.68 12.75
N TRP A 249 -22.30 -23.65 12.49
CA TRP A 249 -23.06 -23.49 11.24
C TRP A 249 -22.22 -23.52 9.97
N PHE A 250 -20.90 -23.40 10.01
CA PHE A 250 -20.00 -23.46 8.84
C PHE A 250 -19.34 -24.83 8.64
N ALA A 251 -19.60 -25.80 9.52
CA ALA A 251 -19.04 -27.15 9.44
C ALA A 251 -19.58 -27.93 8.22
N VAL A 252 -18.78 -28.90 7.74
CA VAL A 252 -19.09 -29.70 6.54
C VAL A 252 -20.40 -30.47 6.70
N ASP A 253 -20.64 -31.02 7.89
CA ASP A 253 -21.75 -31.91 8.24
C ASP A 253 -23.01 -31.18 8.75
N PHE A 254 -22.96 -29.86 8.88
CA PHE A 254 -24.14 -29.09 9.29
C PHE A 254 -25.23 -29.15 8.22
N ASP A 255 -26.44 -29.55 8.62
CA ASP A 255 -27.62 -29.62 7.77
C ASP A 255 -28.45 -28.33 7.92
N PRO A 256 -28.37 -27.38 6.96
CA PRO A 256 -29.15 -26.15 7.02
C PRO A 256 -30.66 -26.39 6.90
N ALA A 257 -31.10 -27.47 6.25
CA ALA A 257 -32.53 -27.76 6.14
C ALA A 257 -33.09 -28.22 7.49
N ALA A 258 -32.39 -29.12 8.17
CA ALA A 258 -32.77 -29.55 9.52
C ALA A 258 -32.74 -28.39 10.53
N ALA A 259 -31.82 -27.44 10.36
CA ALA A 259 -31.74 -26.22 11.16
C ALA A 259 -32.79 -25.15 10.79
N GLY A 260 -33.70 -25.43 9.85
CA GLY A 260 -34.78 -24.52 9.46
C GLY A 260 -34.36 -23.33 8.60
N TRP A 261 -33.19 -23.39 7.93
CA TRP A 261 -32.75 -22.34 7.03
C TRP A 261 -33.64 -22.28 5.79
N ARG A 262 -33.83 -21.07 5.27
CA ARG A 262 -34.60 -20.83 4.04
C ARG A 262 -33.73 -21.13 2.82
N LYS A 263 -34.35 -21.42 1.68
CA LYS A 263 -33.67 -21.49 0.37
C LYS A 263 -34.05 -20.29 -0.48
N GLY A 264 -33.09 -19.71 -1.17
CA GLY A 264 -33.33 -18.59 -2.09
C GLY A 264 -32.23 -18.44 -3.15
N PRO A 265 -32.54 -17.79 -4.29
CA PRO A 265 -31.54 -17.45 -5.29
C PRO A 265 -30.55 -16.41 -4.76
N GLY A 266 -29.26 -16.61 -5.01
CA GLY A 266 -28.17 -15.75 -4.56
C GLY A 266 -28.13 -14.38 -5.22
N GLY A 267 -27.23 -13.53 -4.74
CA GLY A 267 -27.35 -12.09 -4.86
C GLY A 267 -28.30 -11.56 -3.80
N PHE A 268 -27.89 -11.66 -2.54
CA PHE A 268 -28.66 -11.21 -1.39
C PHE A 268 -28.35 -9.75 -1.10
N GLY A 269 -29.34 -8.87 -1.06
CA GLY A 269 -29.07 -7.45 -0.78
C GLY A 269 -30.26 -6.52 -0.97
N THR A 270 -29.98 -5.23 -1.13
CA THR A 270 -30.97 -4.18 -1.44
C THR A 270 -30.82 -3.62 -2.84
N ARG A 271 -31.95 -3.24 -3.44
CA ARG A 271 -31.95 -2.56 -4.74
C ARG A 271 -31.17 -1.24 -4.64
N GLY A 272 -30.35 -0.97 -5.66
CA GLY A 272 -29.57 0.26 -5.74
C GLY A 272 -28.11 0.13 -5.28
N THR A 273 -27.71 -1.01 -4.70
CA THR A 273 -26.29 -1.30 -4.46
C THR A 273 -25.55 -1.38 -5.81
N PRO A 274 -24.43 -0.65 -6.00
CA PRO A 274 -23.65 -0.68 -7.24
C PRO A 274 -23.23 -2.10 -7.62
N GLY A 275 -23.31 -2.47 -8.91
CA GLY A 275 -22.93 -3.79 -9.40
C GLY A 275 -23.79 -4.97 -8.91
N ALA A 276 -24.81 -4.70 -8.08
CA ALA A 276 -25.57 -5.76 -7.42
C ALA A 276 -26.69 -6.30 -8.31
N ALA A 277 -26.65 -7.61 -8.55
CA ALA A 277 -27.76 -8.34 -9.16
C ALA A 277 -28.59 -9.00 -8.05
N VAL A 278 -29.48 -8.23 -7.42
CA VAL A 278 -30.27 -8.68 -6.25
C VAL A 278 -31.42 -9.59 -6.65
N ARG A 279 -31.43 -10.83 -6.12
CA ARG A 279 -32.49 -11.83 -6.37
C ARG A 279 -33.21 -12.28 -5.11
N THR A 280 -32.54 -12.21 -3.96
CA THR A 280 -33.19 -12.34 -2.65
C THR A 280 -32.96 -11.07 -1.84
N GLN A 281 -34.02 -10.55 -1.23
CA GLN A 281 -33.87 -9.37 -0.38
C GLN A 281 -33.18 -9.74 0.93
N TRP A 282 -32.12 -9.01 1.26
CA TRP A 282 -31.51 -8.98 2.58
C TRP A 282 -31.43 -7.51 3.01
N ASN A 283 -32.02 -7.18 4.15
CA ASN A 283 -32.10 -5.81 4.70
C ASN A 283 -31.99 -5.77 6.23
N THR A 284 -31.30 -6.75 6.80
CA THR A 284 -30.98 -6.87 8.23
C THR A 284 -29.49 -6.62 8.45
N SER A 285 -29.04 -6.58 9.71
CA SER A 285 -27.62 -6.39 10.02
C SER A 285 -26.76 -7.57 9.61
N ASP A 286 -27.31 -8.77 9.55
CA ASP A 286 -26.54 -9.99 9.34
C ASP A 286 -27.25 -10.97 8.42
N ILE A 287 -26.46 -11.75 7.69
CA ILE A 287 -26.89 -12.89 6.91
C ILE A 287 -25.86 -14.01 7.01
N TRP A 288 -26.35 -15.24 7.14
CA TRP A 288 -25.55 -16.45 7.02
C TRP A 288 -26.00 -17.22 5.80
N LEU A 289 -25.04 -17.65 4.98
CA LEU A 289 -25.25 -18.33 3.72
C LEU A 289 -24.49 -19.66 3.67
N ARG A 290 -25.09 -20.66 3.04
CA ARG A 290 -24.43 -21.94 2.72
C ARG A 290 -24.86 -22.46 1.36
N ARG A 291 -23.91 -23.02 0.61
CA ARG A 291 -24.22 -23.90 -0.52
C ARG A 291 -23.11 -24.91 -0.75
N GLU A 292 -23.45 -25.99 -1.43
CA GLU A 292 -22.48 -26.93 -1.99
C GLU A 292 -22.03 -26.48 -3.38
N PHE A 293 -20.82 -26.89 -3.77
CA PHE A 293 -20.30 -26.72 -5.11
C PHE A 293 -19.31 -27.84 -5.46
N GLU A 294 -19.12 -28.07 -6.75
CA GLU A 294 -18.22 -29.10 -7.28
C GLU A 294 -16.93 -28.48 -7.82
N LEU A 295 -15.81 -29.16 -7.61
CA LEU A 295 -14.53 -28.83 -8.25
C LEU A 295 -13.94 -30.06 -8.94
N ALA A 296 -13.61 -29.91 -10.23
CA ALA A 296 -12.91 -30.94 -10.99
C ALA A 296 -11.40 -31.00 -10.67
N GLU A 297 -10.80 -29.85 -10.33
CA GLU A 297 -9.39 -29.73 -9.98
C GLU A 297 -9.14 -28.54 -9.05
N ILE A 298 -8.04 -28.55 -8.31
CA ILE A 298 -7.61 -27.45 -7.43
C ILE A 298 -6.36 -26.82 -8.03
N ARG A 299 -6.52 -25.65 -8.65
CA ARG A 299 -5.44 -24.96 -9.38
C ARG A 299 -4.79 -23.84 -8.56
N ALA A 300 -3.55 -23.51 -8.91
CA ALA A 300 -2.84 -22.37 -8.33
C ALA A 300 -3.43 -21.00 -8.74
N ASP A 301 -4.05 -20.90 -9.91
CA ASP A 301 -4.72 -19.69 -10.42
C ASP A 301 -6.18 -19.55 -9.96
N LEU A 302 -6.67 -20.45 -9.10
CA LEU A 302 -8.01 -20.35 -8.51
C LEU A 302 -8.08 -19.23 -7.46
N HIS A 303 -9.10 -18.38 -7.60
CA HIS A 303 -9.40 -17.25 -6.73
C HIS A 303 -10.83 -17.36 -6.22
N LEU A 304 -11.04 -16.93 -4.99
CA LEU A 304 -12.37 -16.64 -4.47
C LEU A 304 -12.92 -15.43 -5.24
N TYR A 305 -14.19 -15.46 -5.66
CA TYR A 305 -14.81 -14.37 -6.42
C TYR A 305 -16.03 -13.87 -5.67
N VAL A 306 -15.96 -12.66 -5.10
CA VAL A 306 -16.98 -12.17 -4.15
C VAL A 306 -17.37 -10.76 -4.51
N HIS A 307 -18.67 -10.48 -4.41
CA HIS A 307 -19.18 -9.13 -4.26
C HIS A 307 -19.86 -9.06 -2.89
N HIS A 308 -19.31 -8.24 -2.01
CA HIS A 308 -19.77 -8.06 -0.64
C HIS A 308 -19.92 -6.57 -0.29
N ASP A 309 -20.95 -6.28 0.49
CA ASP A 309 -21.28 -5.00 1.11
C ASP A 309 -22.09 -5.31 2.39
N GLU A 310 -21.50 -5.34 3.59
CA GLU A 310 -20.14 -4.93 3.96
C GLU A 310 -19.25 -6.12 4.39
N ASP A 311 -18.91 -6.21 5.68
CA ASP A 311 -17.86 -7.10 6.17
C ASP A 311 -18.28 -8.57 6.00
N ALA A 312 -17.44 -9.41 5.40
CA ALA A 312 -17.76 -10.80 5.09
C ALA A 312 -16.70 -11.79 5.58
N GLN A 313 -17.13 -12.80 6.33
CA GLN A 313 -16.31 -13.93 6.73
C GLN A 313 -16.69 -15.16 5.91
N LEU A 314 -15.71 -15.75 5.23
CA LEU A 314 -15.94 -16.89 4.35
C LEU A 314 -15.23 -18.14 4.87
N TYR A 315 -15.90 -19.27 4.70
CA TYR A 315 -15.47 -20.58 5.15
C TYR A 315 -15.59 -21.57 3.99
N ILE A 316 -14.61 -22.46 3.86
CA ILE A 316 -14.64 -23.61 2.97
C ILE A 316 -14.46 -24.85 3.82
N ASN A 317 -15.38 -25.80 3.71
CA ASN A 317 -15.31 -27.09 4.40
C ASN A 317 -14.95 -26.97 5.89
N GLY A 318 -15.57 -26.01 6.59
CA GLY A 318 -15.34 -25.77 8.02
C GLY A 318 -14.14 -24.86 8.35
N VAL A 319 -13.30 -24.49 7.38
CA VAL A 319 -12.10 -23.67 7.59
C VAL A 319 -12.36 -22.23 7.17
N LYS A 320 -12.09 -21.25 8.04
CA LYS A 320 -12.15 -19.83 7.66
C LYS A 320 -11.07 -19.53 6.63
N ILE A 321 -11.47 -19.01 5.47
CA ILE A 321 -10.57 -18.75 4.34
C ILE A 321 -10.36 -17.27 4.04
N ALA A 322 -11.29 -16.41 4.45
CA ALA A 322 -11.21 -14.97 4.23
C ALA A 322 -11.95 -14.20 5.33
N ASP A 323 -11.46 -13.00 5.61
CA ASP A 323 -12.10 -11.96 6.40
C ASP A 323 -12.00 -10.68 5.58
N LEU A 324 -13.11 -10.30 4.94
CA LEU A 324 -13.18 -9.21 3.98
C LEU A 324 -13.83 -8.02 4.67
N GLY A 325 -13.08 -6.93 4.82
CA GLY A 325 -13.59 -5.69 5.40
C GLY A 325 -14.08 -4.70 4.34
N GLY A 326 -15.07 -3.87 4.71
CA GLY A 326 -15.63 -2.84 3.83
C GLY A 326 -16.54 -3.43 2.76
N PHE A 327 -16.59 -2.78 1.60
CA PHE A 327 -17.46 -3.17 0.49
C PHE A 327 -16.72 -3.16 -0.84
N THR A 328 -17.29 -3.86 -1.80
CA THR A 328 -16.92 -3.87 -3.22
C THR A 328 -18.09 -3.33 -4.03
N THR A 329 -17.81 -2.80 -5.23
CA THR A 329 -18.87 -2.30 -6.15
C THR A 329 -19.13 -3.24 -7.32
N ASP A 330 -18.37 -4.34 -7.40
CA ASP A 330 -18.51 -5.43 -8.36
C ASP A 330 -17.90 -6.70 -7.73
N TYR A 331 -17.96 -7.82 -8.44
CA TYR A 331 -17.27 -9.03 -8.03
C TYR A 331 -15.75 -8.88 -8.20
N GLU A 332 -15.02 -9.12 -7.12
CA GLU A 332 -13.55 -9.02 -7.09
C GLU A 332 -12.91 -10.41 -6.86
N PRO A 333 -11.80 -10.72 -7.56
CA PRO A 333 -11.05 -11.94 -7.32
C PRO A 333 -10.06 -11.78 -6.15
N TYR A 334 -10.15 -12.67 -5.17
CA TYR A 334 -9.25 -12.75 -4.02
C TYR A 334 -8.37 -14.00 -4.11
N PRO A 335 -7.02 -13.86 -4.08
CA PRO A 335 -6.12 -15.01 -4.08
C PRO A 335 -6.36 -15.93 -2.89
N LEU A 336 -6.39 -17.24 -3.14
CA LEU A 336 -6.52 -18.21 -2.06
C LEU A 336 -5.18 -18.36 -1.32
N SER A 337 -5.23 -18.25 0.01
CA SER A 337 -4.11 -18.62 0.88
C SER A 337 -3.81 -20.11 0.79
N GLU A 338 -2.63 -20.53 1.27
CA GLU A 338 -2.30 -21.97 1.32
C GLU A 338 -3.31 -22.75 2.18
N THR A 339 -3.75 -22.17 3.30
CA THR A 339 -4.80 -22.73 4.18
C THR A 339 -6.11 -22.91 3.42
N ALA A 340 -6.53 -21.89 2.65
CA ALA A 340 -7.75 -21.97 1.86
C ALA A 340 -7.69 -23.05 0.77
N ARG A 341 -6.55 -23.19 0.09
CA ARG A 341 -6.35 -24.25 -0.91
C ARG A 341 -6.37 -25.65 -0.30
N LYS A 342 -5.77 -25.83 0.89
CA LYS A 342 -5.78 -27.11 1.61
C LYS A 342 -7.17 -27.50 2.13
N ALA A 343 -8.05 -26.52 2.34
CA ALA A 343 -9.43 -26.79 2.76
C ALA A 343 -10.29 -27.34 1.60
N LEU A 344 -9.95 -27.02 0.35
CA LEU A 344 -10.65 -27.51 -0.84
C LEU A 344 -10.41 -29.00 -1.08
N ARG A 345 -11.37 -29.65 -1.74
CA ARG A 345 -11.33 -31.05 -2.16
C ARG A 345 -11.73 -31.15 -3.63
N ILE A 346 -11.25 -32.17 -4.35
CA ILE A 346 -11.82 -32.54 -5.65
C ILE A 346 -13.18 -33.19 -5.38
N GLY A 347 -14.21 -32.80 -6.13
CA GLY A 347 -15.60 -33.15 -5.91
C GLY A 347 -16.36 -32.12 -5.07
N THR A 348 -17.25 -32.60 -4.20
CA THR A 348 -18.16 -31.76 -3.42
C THR A 348 -17.45 -30.99 -2.32
N ASN A 349 -17.74 -29.70 -2.23
CA ASN A 349 -17.28 -28.76 -1.23
C ASN A 349 -18.45 -27.94 -0.69
N VAL A 350 -18.32 -27.40 0.52
CA VAL A 350 -19.27 -26.45 1.11
C VAL A 350 -18.60 -25.10 1.22
N ILE A 351 -19.27 -24.05 0.73
CA ILE A 351 -18.96 -22.66 1.05
C ILE A 351 -19.99 -22.12 2.03
N ALA A 352 -19.50 -21.45 3.07
CA ALA A 352 -20.28 -20.83 4.13
C ALA A 352 -19.84 -19.38 4.29
N ILE A 353 -20.79 -18.45 4.44
CA ILE A 353 -20.53 -17.01 4.51
C ILE A 353 -21.35 -16.39 5.63
N HIS A 354 -20.72 -15.58 6.46
CA HIS A 354 -21.40 -14.60 7.31
C HIS A 354 -21.08 -13.22 6.76
N CYS A 355 -22.09 -12.41 6.45
CA CYS A 355 -21.91 -11.03 6.05
C CYS A 355 -22.66 -10.12 7.03
N ARG A 356 -21.96 -9.06 7.48
CA ARG A 356 -22.43 -8.08 8.44
C ARG A 356 -22.48 -6.70 7.80
N GLN A 357 -23.65 -6.10 7.85
CA GLN A 357 -23.95 -4.76 7.39
C GLN A 357 -23.81 -3.75 8.55
N THR A 358 -23.13 -2.63 8.32
CA THR A 358 -22.90 -1.54 9.29
C THR A 358 -23.43 -0.19 8.82
N GLY A 359 -23.66 0.01 7.53
CA GLY A 359 -24.49 1.07 6.93
C GLY A 359 -24.34 1.20 5.41
N GLY A 360 -25.35 1.76 4.74
CA GLY A 360 -25.29 2.05 3.30
C GLY A 360 -26.04 1.03 2.44
N GLY A 361 -25.43 0.63 1.31
CA GLY A 361 -25.93 -0.49 0.50
C GLY A 361 -25.76 -1.81 1.24
N GLN A 362 -26.30 -2.91 0.71
CA GLN A 362 -25.86 -4.23 1.15
C GLN A 362 -25.96 -5.26 0.02
N TYR A 363 -24.98 -6.14 -0.06
CA TYR A 363 -24.93 -7.20 -1.04
C TYR A 363 -24.01 -8.33 -0.58
N ILE A 364 -24.37 -9.57 -0.88
CA ILE A 364 -23.44 -10.69 -0.76
C ILE A 364 -23.78 -11.77 -1.78
N ASP A 365 -22.75 -12.19 -2.53
CA ASP A 365 -22.74 -13.41 -3.31
C ASP A 365 -21.28 -13.82 -3.58
N ALA A 366 -21.05 -15.10 -3.81
CA ALA A 366 -19.70 -15.61 -4.04
C ALA A 366 -19.66 -16.80 -5.00
N GLY A 367 -18.50 -16.99 -5.60
CA GLY A 367 -18.12 -18.10 -6.46
C GLY A 367 -16.61 -18.26 -6.49
N PHE A 368 -16.11 -18.91 -7.54
CA PHE A 368 -14.67 -19.07 -7.77
C PHE A 368 -14.35 -18.83 -9.25
N VAL A 369 -13.23 -18.16 -9.49
CA VAL A 369 -12.74 -17.85 -10.84
C VAL A 369 -11.28 -18.26 -10.98
N ARG A 370 -10.84 -18.43 -12.23
CA ARG A 370 -9.43 -18.38 -12.61
C ARG A 370 -9.09 -16.97 -13.07
N VAL A 371 -7.98 -16.46 -12.57
CA VAL A 371 -7.40 -15.18 -13.02
C VAL A 371 -6.19 -15.49 -13.87
N ILE A 372 -6.27 -15.23 -15.16
CA ILE A 372 -5.21 -15.54 -16.13
C ILE A 372 -4.57 -14.22 -16.59
N PRO A 373 -3.29 -13.97 -16.25
CA PRO A 373 -2.56 -12.81 -16.75
C PRO A 373 -2.56 -12.77 -18.29
N GLN A 374 -2.62 -11.57 -18.86
CA GLN A 374 -2.53 -11.35 -20.30
C GLN A 374 -1.23 -10.60 -20.61
N ASP A 375 -0.54 -11.01 -21.68
CA ASP A 375 0.67 -10.36 -22.17
C ASP A 375 0.40 -9.00 -22.82
#